data_AF-A0A4V1UFH4-F1
#
_entry.id   AF-A0A4V1UFH4-F1
#
_cell.length_a   1.000
_cell.length_b   1.000
_cell.length_c   1.000
_cell.angle_alpha   90.00
_cell.angle_beta   90.00
_cell.angle_gamma   90.00
#
_symmetry.space_group_name_H-M   'P 1'
#
loop_
_entity.id
_entity.type
_entity.pdbx_description
1 polymer ?
#
loop_
_entity_poly.entity_id
_entity_poly.type
_entity_poly.pdbx_seq_one_letter_code
_entity_poly.pdbx_strand_id
1 'polypeptide(L)'
;MEASPEGEGCRTAPMAPSPRQYRSSRSRFLDGAASSGGVCLMATDACLIDDLCRIARRALEPFTLDEPYALVDFPNHANVGDSAIWAGEMAYFRRHAPRPPSYVCSIADFSMTELLERCPRGPIFIHGGGNFGDIWPHHQTFRNRLLELTRGRQLIQLPQSIHFSSPEKLDEAARLIEAHGDFTLLVRDKESFEQAQRHFQCETILSPDMAFFIGPIARPWRPEVDVLCLLRTDIERVEMTDQGDLG
;
A
#
# COMPACT_ATOMS: atom_id res chain seq x y z
N MET A 1 14.16 -71.79 4.41
CA MET A 1 12.95 -71.11 3.89
C MET A 1 12.78 -69.87 4.76
N GLU A 2 13.51 -68.80 4.46
CA GLU A 2 13.06 -67.72 3.55
C GLU A 2 11.77 -67.05 4.04
N ALA A 3 11.90 -65.82 4.55
CA ALA A 3 11.30 -64.62 3.96
C ALA A 3 11.55 -63.39 4.87
N SER A 4 12.28 -62.40 4.37
CA SER A 4 11.97 -60.98 4.62
C SER A 4 10.73 -60.59 3.79
N PRO A 5 10.02 -59.50 4.12
CA PRO A 5 10.29 -58.23 3.42
C PRO A 5 10.15 -56.97 4.31
N GLU A 6 11.03 -55.97 4.09
CA GLU A 6 10.71 -54.61 3.57
C GLU A 6 10.15 -53.65 4.64
N GLY A 7 10.70 -52.47 4.92
CA GLY A 7 11.40 -51.51 4.06
C GLY A 7 10.69 -50.16 4.23
N GLU A 8 11.07 -49.38 5.23
CA GLU A 8 10.45 -48.09 5.55
C GLU A 8 10.66 -47.07 4.42
N GLY A 9 9.56 -46.68 3.78
CA GLY A 9 9.54 -45.62 2.77
C GLY A 9 9.76 -44.24 3.41
N CYS A 10 10.95 -43.68 3.17
CA CYS A 10 11.27 -42.27 3.38
C CYS A 10 10.32 -41.40 2.54
N ARG A 11 9.40 -40.69 3.19
CA ARG A 11 8.53 -39.70 2.53
C ARG A 11 9.32 -38.41 2.35
N THR A 12 9.68 -38.11 1.12
CA THR A 12 10.27 -36.83 0.71
C THR A 12 9.24 -35.70 0.87
N ALA A 13 9.66 -34.60 1.48
CA ALA A 13 8.88 -33.37 1.58
C ALA A 13 8.70 -32.72 0.19
N PRO A 14 7.57 -32.05 -0.09
CA PRO A 14 7.37 -31.37 -1.37
C PRO A 14 8.31 -30.16 -1.50
N MET A 15 8.94 -30.05 -2.68
CA MET A 15 9.81 -28.95 -3.08
C MET A 15 9.08 -27.60 -3.02
N ALA A 16 9.76 -26.58 -2.48
CA ALA A 16 9.35 -25.20 -2.59
C ALA A 16 9.30 -24.75 -4.07
N PRO A 17 8.32 -23.91 -4.47
CA PRO A 17 8.27 -23.37 -5.83
C PRO A 17 9.46 -22.45 -6.10
N SER A 18 9.97 -22.50 -7.34
CA SER A 18 11.11 -21.70 -7.78
C SER A 18 10.78 -20.19 -7.77
N PRO A 19 11.72 -19.31 -7.38
CA PRO A 19 11.54 -17.86 -7.48
C PRO A 19 11.25 -17.44 -8.92
N ARG A 20 10.17 -16.68 -9.14
CA ARG A 20 9.89 -16.05 -10.45
C ARG A 20 10.99 -15.05 -10.76
N GLN A 21 11.67 -15.22 -11.90
CA GLN A 21 12.66 -14.27 -12.38
C GLN A 21 11.98 -12.94 -12.75
N TYR A 22 12.16 -11.91 -11.92
CA TYR A 22 11.66 -10.57 -12.18
C TYR A 22 12.57 -9.87 -13.21
N ARG A 23 12.03 -9.58 -14.39
CA ARG A 23 12.71 -8.73 -15.38
C ARG A 23 12.54 -7.27 -14.96
N SER A 24 13.63 -6.64 -14.56
CA SER A 24 13.73 -5.19 -14.41
C SER A 24 13.43 -4.50 -15.75
N SER A 25 12.21 -4.02 -15.93
CA SER A 25 11.88 -3.11 -17.03
C SER A 25 12.27 -1.69 -16.62
N ARG A 26 13.40 -1.21 -17.15
CA ARG A 26 13.79 0.20 -17.10
C ARG A 26 12.65 1.05 -17.68
N SER A 27 12.02 1.82 -16.82
CA SER A 27 11.02 2.82 -17.17
C SER A 27 11.68 3.96 -17.96
N ARG A 28 11.33 4.08 -19.24
CA ARG A 28 11.61 5.27 -20.05
C ARG A 28 10.41 6.21 -19.90
N PHE A 29 10.56 7.26 -19.09
CA PHE A 29 9.69 8.43 -19.15
C PHE A 29 10.54 9.68 -19.37
N LEU A 30 10.17 10.40 -20.43
CA LEU A 30 10.06 11.85 -20.60
C LEU A 30 10.43 12.18 -22.05
N ASP A 31 9.44 12.66 -22.82
CA ASP A 31 9.56 13.82 -23.72
C ASP A 31 8.19 14.08 -24.38
N GLY A 32 7.64 15.26 -24.15
CA GLY A 32 6.35 15.69 -24.68
C GLY A 32 6.16 17.20 -24.52
N ALA A 33 6.24 17.91 -25.65
CA ALA A 33 6.37 19.35 -25.76
C ALA A 33 5.14 20.15 -25.29
N ALA A 34 5.41 21.38 -24.84
CA ALA A 34 4.42 22.39 -24.51
C ALA A 34 3.73 22.97 -25.76
N SER A 35 2.41 23.11 -25.71
CA SER A 35 1.67 24.04 -26.56
C SER A 35 0.61 24.77 -25.75
N SER A 36 0.65 26.09 -25.83
CA SER A 36 -0.19 27.06 -25.13
C SER A 36 -1.62 27.10 -25.66
N GLY A 37 -2.59 26.99 -24.75
CA GLY A 37 -3.99 27.29 -25.00
C GLY A 37 -4.72 27.36 -23.66
N GLY A 38 -5.34 28.50 -23.35
CA GLY A 38 -5.97 28.75 -22.05
C GLY A 38 -7.04 27.72 -21.74
N VAL A 39 -6.76 26.83 -20.79
CA VAL A 39 -7.70 25.82 -20.30
C VAL A 39 -8.49 26.43 -19.14
N CYS A 40 -9.81 26.28 -19.19
CA CYS A 40 -10.72 26.62 -18.09
C CYS A 40 -10.28 25.87 -16.82
N LEU A 41 -10.03 26.57 -15.71
CA LEU A 41 -9.50 26.00 -14.46
C LEU A 41 -10.29 24.77 -13.93
N MET A 42 -11.58 24.66 -14.24
CA MET A 42 -12.41 23.51 -13.84
C MET A 42 -12.16 22.27 -14.71
N ALA A 43 -11.76 22.46 -15.97
CA ALA A 43 -11.42 21.38 -16.89
C ALA A 43 -10.00 20.83 -16.65
N THR A 44 -9.07 21.63 -16.09
CA THR A 44 -7.71 21.18 -15.76
C THR A 44 -7.70 20.24 -14.55
N ASP A 45 -8.48 20.53 -13.51
CA ASP A 45 -8.42 19.79 -12.26
C ASP A 45 -9.06 18.40 -12.39
N ALA A 46 -10.18 18.29 -13.10
CA ALA A 46 -10.79 17.00 -13.43
C ALA A 46 -9.85 16.14 -14.29
N CYS A 47 -9.17 16.75 -15.27
CA CYS A 47 -8.17 16.06 -16.08
C CYS A 47 -6.99 15.54 -15.23
N LEU A 48 -6.52 16.33 -14.26
CA LEU A 48 -5.45 15.93 -13.35
C LEU A 48 -5.87 14.78 -12.43
N ILE A 49 -7.06 14.85 -11.82
CA ILE A 49 -7.57 13.76 -10.96
C ILE A 49 -7.72 12.47 -11.78
N ASP A 50 -8.23 12.56 -12.99
CA ASP A 50 -8.35 11.41 -13.90
C ASP A 50 -6.97 10.85 -14.28
N ASP A 51 -5.98 11.71 -14.49
CA ASP A 51 -4.60 11.31 -14.75
C ASP A 51 -3.98 10.56 -13.55
N LEU A 52 -4.15 11.09 -12.34
CA LEU A 52 -3.68 10.47 -11.11
C LEU A 52 -4.37 9.11 -10.87
N CYS A 53 -5.69 9.04 -11.06
CA CYS A 53 -6.43 7.78 -10.99
C CYS A 53 -5.93 6.77 -12.03
N ARG A 54 -5.60 7.22 -13.25
CA ARG A 54 -5.07 6.35 -14.30
C ARG A 54 -3.70 5.80 -13.95
N ILE A 55 -2.83 6.61 -13.35
CA ILE A 55 -1.50 6.18 -12.89
C ILE A 55 -1.65 5.17 -11.75
N ALA A 56 -2.47 5.47 -10.74
CA ALA A 56 -2.69 4.55 -9.61
C ALA A 56 -3.33 3.24 -10.06
N ARG A 57 -4.27 3.29 -11.02
CA ARG A 57 -4.85 2.08 -11.64
C ARG A 57 -3.78 1.23 -12.33
N ARG A 58 -2.87 1.84 -13.09
CA ARG A 58 -1.76 1.12 -13.74
C ARG A 58 -0.82 0.46 -12.74
N ALA A 59 -0.60 1.06 -11.59
CA ALA A 59 0.20 0.46 -10.52
C ALA A 59 -0.45 -0.82 -9.95
N LEU A 60 -1.78 -0.92 -10.01
CA LEU A 60 -2.54 -2.06 -9.48
C LEU A 60 -2.97 -3.09 -10.54
N GLU A 61 -2.88 -2.74 -11.84
CA GLU A 61 -3.19 -3.63 -12.99
C GLU A 61 -2.49 -5.01 -12.93
N PRO A 62 -1.24 -5.14 -12.45
CA PRO A 62 -0.57 -6.44 -12.38
C PRO A 62 -1.21 -7.43 -11.39
N PHE A 63 -1.98 -6.97 -10.41
CA PHE A 63 -2.55 -7.83 -9.36
C PHE A 63 -3.93 -8.35 -9.79
N THR A 64 -4.02 -9.65 -10.05
CA THR A 64 -5.27 -10.30 -10.46
C THR A 64 -6.23 -10.44 -9.28
N LEU A 65 -7.51 -10.10 -9.49
CA LEU A 65 -8.57 -10.21 -8.47
C LEU A 65 -9.53 -11.39 -8.74
N ASP A 66 -9.08 -12.39 -9.52
CA ASP A 66 -9.86 -13.58 -9.92
C ASP A 66 -10.14 -14.55 -8.76
N GLU A 67 -9.33 -14.49 -7.70
CA GLU A 67 -9.54 -15.18 -6.42
C GLU A 67 -10.13 -14.22 -5.37
N PRO A 68 -10.90 -14.70 -4.37
CA PRO A 68 -11.27 -13.91 -3.20
C PRO A 68 -10.06 -13.18 -2.62
N TYR A 69 -10.19 -11.89 -2.33
CA TYR A 69 -9.09 -11.06 -1.84
C TYR A 69 -9.47 -10.37 -0.52
N ALA A 70 -8.45 -9.93 0.23
CA ALA A 70 -8.62 -9.22 1.50
C ALA A 70 -8.17 -7.77 1.38
N LEU A 71 -8.80 -6.88 2.14
CA LEU A 71 -8.34 -5.51 2.37
C LEU A 71 -8.29 -5.27 3.88
N VAL A 72 -7.09 -5.16 4.44
CA VAL A 72 -6.86 -5.15 5.90
C VAL A 72 -6.26 -3.83 6.36
N ASP A 73 -6.17 -3.66 7.68
CA ASP A 73 -5.76 -2.42 8.35
C ASP A 73 -6.78 -1.27 8.16
N PHE A 74 -8.07 -1.59 8.27
CA PHE A 74 -9.14 -0.59 8.28
C PHE A 74 -8.86 0.51 9.32
N PRO A 75 -8.82 1.79 8.91
CA PRO A 75 -8.44 2.90 9.79
C PRO A 75 -9.58 3.29 10.74
N ASN A 76 -9.80 2.47 11.77
CA ASN A 76 -10.83 2.68 12.77
C ASN A 76 -10.41 3.71 13.85
N HIS A 77 -10.15 4.95 13.44
CA HIS A 77 -9.74 6.04 14.32
C HIS A 77 -10.16 7.41 13.77
N ALA A 78 -9.91 8.49 14.53
CA ALA A 78 -10.44 9.82 14.25
C ALA A 78 -9.77 10.56 13.08
N ASN A 79 -8.75 10.00 12.42
CA ASN A 79 -8.08 10.67 11.31
C ASN A 79 -8.96 10.59 10.05
N VAL A 80 -9.53 11.72 9.67
CA VAL A 80 -10.38 11.83 8.47
C VAL A 80 -9.61 11.61 7.16
N GLY A 81 -8.29 11.83 7.16
CA GLY A 81 -7.42 11.56 6.02
C GLY A 81 -7.37 10.08 5.68
N ASP A 82 -7.15 9.22 6.68
CA ASP A 82 -7.12 7.76 6.48
C ASP A 82 -8.50 7.22 6.09
N SER A 83 -9.57 7.81 6.64
CA SER A 83 -10.94 7.53 6.18
C SER A 83 -11.15 7.87 4.69
N ALA A 84 -10.57 8.97 4.21
CA ALA A 84 -10.64 9.36 2.80
C ALA A 84 -9.82 8.40 1.90
N ILE A 85 -8.64 7.99 2.36
CA ILE A 85 -7.83 6.98 1.67
C ILE A 85 -8.62 5.68 1.54
N TRP A 86 -9.21 5.18 2.63
CA TRP A 86 -10.03 3.97 2.62
C TRP A 86 -11.25 4.08 1.70
N ALA A 87 -11.93 5.23 1.71
CA ALA A 87 -13.03 5.50 0.79
C ALA A 87 -12.59 5.42 -0.68
N GLY A 88 -11.40 5.95 -0.98
CA GLY A 88 -10.76 5.85 -2.28
C GLY A 88 -10.40 4.42 -2.67
N GLU A 89 -9.81 3.63 -1.76
CA GLU A 89 -9.52 2.20 -1.97
C GLU A 89 -10.79 1.41 -2.28
N MET A 90 -11.85 1.60 -1.48
CA MET A 90 -13.14 0.97 -1.72
C MET A 90 -13.77 1.40 -3.05
N ALA A 91 -13.61 2.68 -3.44
CA ALA A 91 -14.07 3.17 -4.73
C ALA A 91 -13.30 2.52 -5.90
N TYR A 92 -11.98 2.37 -5.78
CA TYR A 92 -11.16 1.64 -6.74
C TYR A 92 -11.66 0.21 -6.91
N PHE A 93 -11.74 -0.55 -5.81
CA PHE A 93 -12.14 -1.95 -5.86
C PHE A 93 -13.57 -2.12 -6.37
N ARG A 94 -14.52 -1.26 -5.99
CA ARG A 94 -15.89 -1.32 -6.53
C ARG A 94 -15.96 -1.10 -8.05
N ARG A 95 -15.06 -0.30 -8.62
CA ARG A 95 -15.04 0.02 -10.05
C ARG A 95 -14.27 -1.02 -10.87
N HIS A 96 -13.27 -1.66 -10.27
CA HIS A 96 -12.27 -2.45 -11.01
C HIS A 96 -12.16 -3.92 -10.58
N ALA A 97 -12.71 -4.30 -9.42
CA ALA A 97 -12.75 -5.69 -8.99
C ALA A 97 -14.09 -6.35 -9.39
N PRO A 98 -14.09 -7.66 -9.71
CA PRO A 98 -15.31 -8.39 -10.05
C PRO A 98 -16.26 -8.58 -8.85
N ARG A 99 -15.75 -8.41 -7.63
CA ARG A 99 -16.50 -8.57 -6.37
C ARG A 99 -15.86 -7.70 -5.27
N PRO A 100 -16.59 -7.34 -4.20
CA PRO A 100 -15.99 -6.67 -3.05
C PRO A 100 -14.95 -7.55 -2.34
N PRO A 101 -14.12 -6.96 -1.45
CA PRO A 101 -13.19 -7.73 -0.61
C PRO A 101 -13.96 -8.78 0.19
N SER A 102 -13.43 -10.01 0.23
CA SER A 102 -14.05 -11.13 0.94
C SER A 102 -13.70 -11.12 2.43
N TYR A 103 -12.62 -10.44 2.81
CA TYR A 103 -12.22 -10.22 4.19
C TYR A 103 -11.76 -8.76 4.38
N VAL A 104 -12.25 -8.14 5.45
CA VAL A 104 -11.88 -6.79 5.89
C VAL A 104 -11.73 -6.81 7.40
N CYS A 105 -10.67 -6.18 7.92
CA CYS A 105 -10.46 -6.02 9.35
C CYS A 105 -9.65 -4.75 9.64
N SER A 106 -9.77 -4.25 10.86
CA SER A 106 -8.79 -3.38 11.49
C SER A 106 -7.63 -4.20 12.10
N ILE A 107 -6.66 -3.54 12.71
CA ILE A 107 -5.61 -4.20 13.48
C ILE A 107 -6.14 -4.95 14.72
N ALA A 108 -7.27 -4.50 15.29
CA ALA A 108 -7.78 -4.99 16.57
C ALA A 108 -8.61 -6.28 16.45
N ASP A 109 -9.22 -6.50 15.29
CA ASP A 109 -10.14 -7.62 15.00
C ASP A 109 -9.59 -8.58 13.93
N PHE A 110 -8.30 -8.50 13.62
CA PHE A 110 -7.67 -9.45 12.70
C PHE A 110 -7.74 -10.90 13.21
N SER A 111 -8.26 -11.78 12.35
CA SER A 111 -8.38 -13.23 12.58
C SER A 111 -7.80 -13.98 11.39
N MET A 112 -6.71 -14.71 11.65
CA MET A 112 -6.08 -15.55 10.63
C MET A 112 -7.01 -16.66 10.14
N THR A 113 -7.82 -17.22 11.03
CA THR A 113 -8.80 -18.27 10.69
C THR A 113 -9.84 -17.73 9.71
N GLU A 114 -10.44 -16.58 10.01
CA GLU A 114 -11.44 -15.98 9.12
C GLU A 114 -10.85 -15.53 7.78
N LEU A 115 -9.62 -15.01 7.80
CA LEU A 115 -8.89 -14.68 6.58
C LEU A 115 -8.75 -15.93 5.69
N LEU A 116 -8.32 -17.07 6.24
CA LEU A 116 -8.15 -18.30 5.48
C LEU A 116 -9.47 -18.91 5.01
N GLU A 117 -10.55 -18.76 5.78
CA GLU A 117 -11.88 -19.24 5.38
C GLU A 117 -12.46 -18.43 4.22
N ARG A 118 -12.38 -17.09 4.28
CA ARG A 118 -13.00 -16.20 3.29
C ARG A 118 -12.10 -15.88 2.11
N CYS A 119 -10.80 -15.93 2.33
CA CYS A 119 -9.76 -15.56 1.38
C CYS A 119 -8.60 -16.57 1.50
N PRO A 120 -8.79 -17.83 1.07
CA PRO A 120 -7.81 -18.90 1.32
C PRO A 120 -6.50 -18.71 0.56
N ARG A 121 -6.53 -18.12 -0.64
CA ARG A 121 -5.37 -18.07 -1.55
C ARG A 121 -5.11 -16.72 -2.19
N GLY A 122 -6.13 -15.89 -2.38
CA GLY A 122 -6.00 -14.65 -3.16
C GLY A 122 -5.18 -13.57 -2.45
N PRO A 123 -4.97 -12.43 -3.10
CA PRO A 123 -4.10 -11.38 -2.57
C PRO A 123 -4.64 -10.74 -1.29
N ILE A 124 -3.72 -10.21 -0.50
CA ILE A 124 -4.03 -9.39 0.68
C ILE A 124 -3.53 -7.98 0.40
N PHE A 125 -4.43 -7.01 0.43
CA PHE A 125 -4.10 -5.59 0.34
C PHE A 125 -4.09 -4.98 1.73
N ILE A 126 -3.05 -4.21 2.05
CA ILE A 126 -2.95 -3.44 3.28
C ILE A 126 -3.29 -1.98 2.96
N HIS A 127 -4.13 -1.37 3.78
CA HIS A 127 -4.47 0.05 3.71
C HIS A 127 -3.23 0.96 3.54
N GLY A 128 -3.33 1.97 2.67
CA GLY A 128 -2.31 2.98 2.43
C GLY A 128 -2.26 4.10 3.49
N GLY A 129 -1.72 5.26 3.11
CA GLY A 129 -1.53 6.40 4.02
C GLY A 129 -0.10 6.64 4.52
N GLY A 130 0.04 6.87 5.82
CA GLY A 130 1.28 7.36 6.45
C GLY A 130 1.77 6.53 7.64
N ASN A 131 1.45 5.24 7.69
CA ASN A 131 1.69 4.40 8.88
C ASN A 131 2.81 3.34 8.69
N PHE A 132 3.65 3.48 7.67
CA PHE A 132 4.77 2.56 7.43
C PHE A 132 6.05 3.09 8.07
N GLY A 133 6.36 2.49 9.21
CA GLY A 133 7.54 2.80 9.99
C GLY A 133 7.25 2.92 11.47
N ASP A 134 8.05 3.69 12.18
CA ASP A 134 8.12 3.58 13.64
C ASP A 134 7.39 4.68 14.43
N ILE A 135 6.84 5.68 13.74
CA ILE A 135 5.94 6.70 14.31
C ILE A 135 4.66 6.03 14.85
N TRP A 136 4.13 5.05 14.12
CA TRP A 136 2.86 4.38 14.41
C TRP A 136 3.07 2.87 14.66
N PRO A 137 3.61 2.48 15.83
CA PRO A 137 4.12 1.13 16.07
C PRO A 137 3.06 0.03 15.96
N HIS A 138 1.79 0.32 16.26
CA HIS A 138 0.73 -0.67 16.17
C HIS A 138 0.48 -1.13 14.72
N HIS A 139 0.49 -0.21 13.75
CA HIS A 139 0.34 -0.54 12.33
C HIS A 139 1.54 -1.32 11.80
N GLN A 140 2.76 -0.91 12.19
CA GLN A 140 3.97 -1.65 11.81
C GLN A 140 4.01 -3.05 12.44
N THR A 141 3.58 -3.20 13.70
CA THR A 141 3.48 -4.51 14.36
C THR A 141 2.48 -5.41 13.64
N PHE A 142 1.33 -4.86 13.23
CA PHE A 142 0.34 -5.60 12.45
C PHE A 142 0.89 -6.04 11.08
N ARG A 143 1.58 -5.14 10.37
CA ARG A 143 2.25 -5.45 9.09
C ARG A 143 3.31 -6.55 9.25
N ASN A 144 4.16 -6.46 10.27
CA ASN A 144 5.14 -7.50 10.61
C ASN A 144 4.46 -8.86 10.83
N ARG A 145 3.36 -8.88 11.59
CA ARG A 145 2.56 -10.09 11.82
C ARG A 145 1.98 -10.67 10.53
N LEU A 146 1.48 -9.83 9.61
CA LEU A 146 1.00 -10.29 8.30
C LEU A 146 2.13 -10.90 7.46
N LEU A 147 3.29 -10.24 7.39
CA LEU A 147 4.46 -10.74 6.66
C LEU A 147 4.86 -12.14 7.14
N GLU A 148 4.85 -12.37 8.44
CA GLU A 148 5.19 -13.67 9.03
C GLU A 148 4.12 -14.74 8.81
N LEU A 149 2.85 -14.41 9.02
CA LEU A 149 1.75 -15.37 8.94
C LEU A 149 1.40 -15.78 7.51
N THR A 150 1.73 -14.94 6.52
CA THR A 150 1.31 -15.12 5.13
C THR A 150 2.49 -15.27 4.15
N ARG A 151 3.64 -15.77 4.63
CA ARG A 151 4.85 -15.96 3.79
C ARG A 151 4.56 -16.63 2.44
N GLY A 152 5.10 -16.05 1.38
CA GLY A 152 4.96 -16.51 -0.01
C GLY A 152 3.58 -16.26 -0.63
N ARG A 153 2.66 -15.62 0.08
CA ARG A 153 1.36 -15.20 -0.46
C ARG A 153 1.44 -13.74 -0.88
N GLN A 154 0.85 -13.42 -2.03
CA GLN A 154 0.85 -12.05 -2.56
C GLN A 154 0.27 -11.05 -1.53
N LEU A 155 1.14 -10.21 -0.99
CA LEU A 155 0.83 -9.17 -0.03
C LEU A 155 1.20 -7.80 -0.61
N ILE A 156 0.20 -6.93 -0.77
CA ILE A 156 0.36 -5.65 -1.43
C ILE A 156 0.09 -4.54 -0.42
N GLN A 157 1.10 -3.73 -0.10
CA GLN A 157 0.91 -2.47 0.59
C GLN A 157 0.43 -1.41 -0.40
N LEU A 158 -0.77 -0.86 -0.19
CA LEU A 158 -1.31 0.24 -0.98
C LEU A 158 -0.51 1.54 -0.75
N PRO A 159 -0.61 2.55 -1.64
CA PRO A 159 0.24 3.74 -1.65
C PRO A 159 0.51 4.36 -0.29
N GLN A 160 1.79 4.39 0.09
CA GLN A 160 2.23 4.65 1.45
C GLN A 160 3.39 5.66 1.51
N SER A 161 3.45 6.46 2.56
CA SER A 161 4.66 7.19 2.95
C SER A 161 5.46 6.39 3.98
N ILE A 162 6.80 6.41 3.88
CA ILE A 162 7.72 5.61 4.69
C ILE A 162 8.53 6.53 5.60
N HIS A 163 8.56 6.22 6.90
CA HIS A 163 9.39 6.95 7.85
C HIS A 163 9.88 6.05 8.98
N PHE A 164 11.20 5.85 9.05
CA PHE A 164 11.86 5.17 10.17
C PHE A 164 12.85 6.12 10.83
N SER A 165 12.64 6.41 12.12
CA SER A 165 13.60 7.14 12.95
C SER A 165 14.71 6.23 13.52
N SER A 166 14.42 4.93 13.69
CA SER A 166 15.36 3.91 14.16
C SER A 166 15.87 3.03 13.02
N PRO A 167 17.20 3.00 12.77
CA PRO A 167 17.82 2.06 11.82
C PRO A 167 17.53 0.60 12.16
N GLU A 168 17.45 0.26 13.45
CA GLU A 168 17.22 -1.11 13.90
C GLU A 168 15.82 -1.61 13.50
N LYS A 169 14.80 -0.75 13.62
CA LYS A 169 13.44 -1.05 13.19
C LYS A 169 13.31 -1.11 11.66
N LEU A 170 14.05 -0.27 10.95
CA LEU A 170 14.13 -0.31 9.49
C LEU A 170 14.72 -1.65 9.03
N ASP A 171 15.83 -2.07 9.63
CA ASP A 171 16.49 -3.34 9.34
C ASP A 171 15.60 -4.55 9.69
N GLU A 172 14.84 -4.47 10.77
CA GLU A 172 13.84 -5.49 11.12
C GLU A 172 12.76 -5.62 10.04
N ALA A 173 12.16 -4.50 9.62
CA ALA A 173 11.17 -4.48 8.57
C ALA A 173 11.74 -5.04 7.25
N ALA A 174 12.98 -4.66 6.89
CA ALA A 174 13.65 -5.15 5.70
C ALA A 174 13.82 -6.68 5.71
N ARG A 175 14.28 -7.25 6.84
CA ARG A 175 14.41 -8.71 7.00
C ARG A 175 13.08 -9.43 6.89
N LEU A 176 12.01 -8.88 7.46
CA LEU A 176 10.68 -9.49 7.40
C LEU A 176 10.10 -9.46 5.98
N ILE A 177 10.29 -8.36 5.25
CA ILE A 177 9.89 -8.21 3.85
C ILE A 177 10.63 -9.22 2.98
N GLU A 178 11.95 -9.32 3.13
CA GLU A 178 12.77 -10.29 2.40
C GLU A 178 12.34 -11.73 2.70
N ALA A 179 12.13 -12.06 3.97
CA ALA A 179 11.69 -13.40 4.40
C ALA A 179 10.27 -13.76 3.94
N HIS A 180 9.43 -12.77 3.67
CA HIS A 180 8.06 -12.98 3.18
C HIS A 180 8.05 -13.40 1.70
N GLY A 181 8.90 -12.80 0.86
CA GLY A 181 9.18 -13.26 -0.50
C GLY A 181 8.20 -12.84 -1.61
N ASP A 182 6.94 -12.51 -1.30
CA ASP A 182 5.94 -12.01 -2.28
C ASP A 182 5.23 -10.73 -1.79
N PHE A 183 6.05 -9.75 -1.39
CA PHE A 183 5.58 -8.44 -0.95
C PHE A 183 5.74 -7.41 -2.08
N THR A 184 4.70 -6.61 -2.32
CA THR A 184 4.79 -5.43 -3.22
C THR A 184 4.41 -4.17 -2.46
N LEU A 185 5.24 -3.14 -2.59
CA LEU A 185 5.14 -1.89 -1.86
C LEU A 185 4.80 -0.74 -2.81
N LEU A 186 3.56 -0.25 -2.76
CA LEU A 186 3.19 0.98 -3.44
C LEU A 186 3.53 2.16 -2.53
N VAL A 187 4.16 3.18 -3.09
CA VAL A 187 4.55 4.40 -2.38
C VAL A 187 4.00 5.63 -3.08
N ARG A 188 3.61 6.65 -2.30
CA ARG A 188 2.92 7.83 -2.83
C ARG A 188 3.77 9.05 -3.09
N ASP A 189 5.03 9.00 -2.68
CA ASP A 189 5.99 10.09 -2.84
C ASP A 189 7.39 9.56 -3.21
N LYS A 190 8.19 10.43 -3.81
CA LYS A 190 9.50 10.09 -4.35
C LYS A 190 10.50 9.73 -3.24
N GLU A 191 10.41 10.40 -2.10
CA GLU A 191 11.31 10.13 -0.97
C GLU A 191 11.10 8.71 -0.45
N SER A 192 9.84 8.32 -0.24
CA SER A 192 9.46 6.96 0.15
C SER A 192 9.89 5.93 -0.91
N PHE A 193 9.75 6.25 -2.19
CA PHE A 193 10.26 5.38 -3.27
C PHE A 193 11.76 5.16 -3.18
N GLU A 194 12.54 6.22 -2.99
CA GLU A 194 13.99 6.11 -2.85
C GLU A 194 14.38 5.35 -1.58
N GLN A 195 13.70 5.58 -0.45
CA GLN A 195 13.91 4.81 0.79
C GLN A 195 13.62 3.32 0.57
N ALA A 196 12.47 2.97 -0.01
CA ALA A 196 12.10 1.59 -0.29
C ALA A 196 13.11 0.89 -1.19
N GLN A 197 13.53 1.54 -2.29
CA GLN A 197 14.54 1.01 -3.21
C GLN A 197 15.91 0.78 -2.55
N ARG A 198 16.28 1.60 -1.56
CA ARG A 198 17.55 1.45 -0.83
C ARG A 198 17.51 0.31 0.19
N HIS A 199 16.39 0.12 0.87
CA HIS A 199 16.34 -0.70 2.09
C HIS A 199 15.56 -2.00 1.95
N PHE A 200 14.60 -2.11 1.02
CA PHE A 200 13.68 -3.25 0.97
C PHE A 200 13.88 -4.09 -0.29
N GLN A 201 14.06 -5.39 -0.10
CA GLN A 201 14.13 -6.38 -1.20
C GLN A 201 12.72 -6.81 -1.60
N CYS A 202 12.00 -5.91 -2.27
CA CYS A 202 10.64 -6.16 -2.77
C CYS A 202 10.35 -5.34 -4.02
N GLU A 203 9.28 -5.67 -4.75
CA GLU A 203 8.80 -4.79 -5.81
C GLU A 203 8.30 -3.48 -5.19
N THR A 204 8.78 -2.35 -5.71
CA THR A 204 8.31 -1.02 -5.29
C THR A 204 7.72 -0.29 -6.49
N ILE A 205 6.54 0.28 -6.33
CA ILE A 205 5.82 0.98 -7.39
C ILE A 205 5.43 2.37 -6.89
N LEU A 206 5.85 3.42 -7.61
CA LEU A 206 5.36 4.77 -7.35
C LEU A 206 3.91 4.90 -7.85
N SER A 207 2.99 5.28 -6.97
CA SER A 207 1.56 5.39 -7.26
C SER A 207 0.94 6.56 -6.50
N PRO A 208 0.10 7.39 -7.12
CA PRO A 208 -0.68 8.39 -6.40
C PRO A 208 -1.49 7.78 -5.25
N ASP A 209 -1.83 8.64 -4.29
CA ASP A 209 -2.65 8.30 -3.13
C ASP A 209 -4.04 7.78 -3.55
N MET A 210 -4.56 6.79 -2.81
CA MET A 210 -5.84 6.17 -3.15
C MET A 210 -7.04 7.11 -2.95
N ALA A 211 -6.92 8.16 -2.13
CA ALA A 211 -7.96 9.16 -1.93
C ALA A 211 -8.41 9.83 -3.25
N PHE A 212 -7.55 9.90 -4.27
CA PHE A 212 -7.94 10.43 -5.59
C PHE A 212 -9.08 9.62 -6.24
N PHE A 213 -9.23 8.33 -5.92
CA PHE A 213 -10.34 7.52 -6.45
C PHE A 213 -11.72 7.91 -5.91
N ILE A 214 -11.80 8.73 -4.85
CA ILE A 214 -13.07 9.41 -4.48
C ILE A 214 -13.62 10.15 -5.70
N GLY A 215 -12.74 10.72 -6.52
CA GLY A 215 -13.07 11.50 -7.70
C GLY A 215 -13.37 12.96 -7.36
N PRO A 216 -13.82 13.74 -8.36
CA PRO A 216 -14.15 15.14 -8.15
C PRO A 216 -15.24 15.32 -7.08
N ILE A 217 -14.94 16.14 -6.06
CA ILE A 217 -15.89 16.47 -5.00
C ILE A 217 -16.53 17.82 -5.31
N ALA A 218 -17.83 17.81 -5.59
CA ALA A 218 -18.59 19.05 -5.74
C ALA A 218 -18.65 19.79 -4.39
N ARG A 219 -18.42 21.11 -4.40
CA ARG A 219 -18.58 21.96 -3.21
C ARG A 219 -20.07 22.24 -3.01
N PRO A 220 -20.76 21.60 -2.04
CA PRO A 220 -22.21 21.72 -1.96
C PRO A 220 -22.66 22.94 -1.14
N TRP A 221 -21.75 23.53 -0.37
CA TRP A 221 -22.03 24.66 0.52
C TRP A 221 -21.17 25.87 0.18
N ARG A 222 -21.71 27.06 0.47
CA ARG A 222 -20.95 28.30 0.45
C ARG A 222 -20.01 28.31 1.67
N PRO A 223 -18.78 28.81 1.54
CA PRO A 223 -17.89 29.01 2.69
C PRO A 223 -18.55 29.91 3.74
N GLU A 224 -18.49 29.51 5.01
CA GLU A 224 -18.96 30.32 6.15
C GLU A 224 -17.89 31.26 6.69
N VAL A 225 -16.63 30.94 6.44
CA VAL A 225 -15.45 31.70 6.87
C VAL A 225 -14.51 31.92 5.68
N ASP A 226 -13.76 33.03 5.70
CA ASP A 226 -12.80 33.36 4.64
C ASP A 226 -11.60 32.41 4.63
N VAL A 227 -11.12 32.02 5.82
CA VAL A 227 -9.94 31.16 6.01
C VAL A 227 -10.20 30.17 7.14
N LEU A 228 -9.91 28.89 6.86
CA LEU A 228 -9.90 27.82 7.85
C LEU A 228 -8.47 27.28 8.00
N CYS A 229 -7.88 27.40 9.19
CA CYS A 229 -6.56 26.86 9.50
C CYS A 229 -6.69 25.50 10.22
N LEU A 230 -6.63 24.41 9.47
CA LEU A 230 -6.55 23.05 10.02
C LEU A 230 -5.07 22.68 10.19
N LEU A 231 -4.52 23.01 11.36
CA LEU A 231 -3.11 22.75 11.70
C LEU A 231 -2.99 21.49 12.56
N ARG A 232 -1.86 20.78 12.39
CA ARG A 232 -1.56 19.57 13.16
C ARG A 232 -1.25 19.89 14.62
N THR A 233 -1.78 19.07 15.51
CA THR A 233 -1.51 19.12 16.96
C THR A 233 -0.77 17.90 17.48
N ASP A 234 -0.48 16.93 16.62
CA ASP A 234 0.10 15.63 16.94
C ASP A 234 1.58 15.53 16.56
N ILE A 235 2.16 14.34 16.73
CA ILE A 235 3.59 14.04 16.55
C ILE A 235 4.10 14.22 15.12
N GLU A 236 3.20 14.29 14.14
CA GLU A 236 3.53 14.58 12.74
C GLU A 236 3.62 16.10 12.46
N ARG A 237 3.53 16.94 13.49
CA ARG A 237 3.79 18.38 13.35
C ARG A 237 5.24 18.62 12.94
N VAL A 238 5.44 19.27 11.79
CA VAL A 238 6.74 19.82 11.39
C VAL A 238 6.97 21.10 12.19
N GLU A 239 8.02 21.14 13.01
CA GLU A 239 8.47 22.39 13.63
C GLU A 239 9.04 23.30 12.52
N MET A 240 8.45 24.48 12.34
CA MET A 240 9.08 25.50 11.51
C MET A 240 10.33 25.98 12.26
N THR A 241 11.49 25.56 11.79
CA THR A 241 12.76 26.14 12.21
C THR A 241 12.80 27.55 11.65
N ASP A 242 12.68 28.52 12.54
CA ASP A 242 12.76 29.94 12.23
C ASP A 242 14.21 30.27 11.83
N GLN A 243 14.57 30.05 10.56
CA GLN A 243 15.73 30.72 9.97
C GLN A 243 15.32 32.15 9.56
N GLY A 244 15.00 32.95 10.58
CA GLY A 244 14.93 34.39 10.48
C GLY A 244 16.32 34.99 10.70
N ASP A 245 17.16 34.95 9.67
CA ASP A 245 18.29 35.87 9.57
C ASP A 245 17.75 37.18 8.99
N LEU A 246 17.28 38.06 9.88
CA LEU A 246 16.98 39.45 9.55
C LEU A 246 18.24 40.27 9.84
N GLY A 247 18.94 40.64 8.76
CA GLY A 247 19.92 41.73 8.77
C GLY A 247 19.30 43.11 8.96
#